data_AF-A0A7C2SBY2-F1
#
_entry.id   AF-A0A7C2SBY2-F1
#
_cell.length_a   1.000
_cell.length_b   1.000
_cell.length_c   1.000
_cell.angle_alpha   90.00
_cell.angle_beta   90.00
_cell.angle_gamma   90.00
#
_symmetry.space_group_name_H-M   'P 1'
#
loop_
_entity.id
_entity.type
_entity.pdbx_description
1 polymer ?
#
loop_
_entity_poly.entity_id
_entity_poly.type
_entity_poly.pdbx_seq_one_letter_code
_entity_poly.pdbx_strand_id
1 'polypeptide(L)' 'MEDIRVWIKALVAGISLLLLGLVFSIASIIYGATDTLGAVLSITGLGASLAGLYISLKAFTGYMSARISMLSKNRDRDPD' A
#
# COMPACT_ATOMS: atom_id res chain seq x y z
N MET A 1 -8.07 -9.21 17.11
CA MET A 1 -8.96 -8.28 16.37
C MET A 1 -8.26 -6.95 16.10
N GLU A 2 -7.54 -6.40 17.07
CA GLU A 2 -6.82 -5.12 16.95
C GLU A 2 -5.72 -5.12 15.88
N ASP A 3 -4.92 -6.20 15.79
CA ASP A 3 -3.87 -6.33 14.76
C ASP A 3 -4.41 -6.29 13.33
N ILE A 4 -5.54 -6.97 13.09
CA ILE A 4 -6.21 -6.98 11.78
C ILE A 4 -6.64 -5.57 11.39
N ARG A 5 -7.14 -4.78 12.34
CA ARG A 5 -7.54 -3.39 12.10
C ARG A 5 -6.34 -2.51 11.74
N VAL A 6 -5.18 -2.73 12.38
CA VAL A 6 -3.94 -2.03 12.05
C VAL A 6 -3.48 -2.37 10.63
N TRP A 7 -3.51 -3.64 10.24
CA TRP A 7 -3.16 -4.07 8.88
C TRP A 7 -4.09 -3.48 7.83
N ILE A 8 -5.40 -3.43 8.09
CA ILE A 8 -6.37 -2.80 7.17
C ILE A 8 -6.10 -1.29 7.05
N LYS A 9 -5.82 -0.60 8.15
CA LYS A 9 -5.46 0.83 8.11
C LYS A 9 -4.19 1.08 7.30
N ALA A 10 -3.17 0.24 7.48
CA ALA A 10 -1.93 0.31 6.72
C ALA A 10 -2.15 0.04 5.23
N LEU A 11 -3.03 -0.91 4.90
CA LEU A 11 -3.42 -1.20 3.51
C LEU A 11 -4.10 0.01 2.86
N VAL A 12 -5.08 0.62 3.54
CA VAL A 12 -5.78 1.82 3.06
C VAL A 12 -4.81 2.98 2.89
N ALA A 13 -3.95 3.24 3.88
CA ALA A 13 -2.94 4.29 3.80
C ALA A 13 -1.96 4.09 2.63
N GLY A 14 -1.51 2.85 2.40
CA GLY A 14 -0.65 2.51 1.26
C GLY A 14 -1.34 2.74 -0.09
N ILE A 15 -2.62 2.36 -0.21
CA ILE A 15 -3.40 2.57 -1.44
C ILE A 15 -3.64 4.08 -1.67
N SER A 16 -3.96 4.83 -0.62
CA SER A 16 -4.12 6.28 -0.71
C SER A 16 -2.84 6.96 -1.17
N LEU A 17 -1.69 6.58 -0.59
CA LEU A 17 -0.39 7.11 -0.99
C LEU A 17 -0.05 6.74 -2.44
N LEU A 18 -0.40 5.51 -2.85
CA LEU A 18 -0.22 5.03 -4.22
C LEU A 18 -0.97 5.91 -5.20
N LEU A 19 -2.27 6.08 -4.97
CA LEU A 19 -3.14 6.86 -5.86
C LEU A 19 -2.70 8.33 -5.90
N LEU A 20 -2.32 8.89 -4.76
CA LEU A 20 -1.88 10.28 -4.67
C LEU A 20 -0.59 10.51 -5.46
N GLY A 21 0.42 9.64 -5.29
CA GLY A 21 1.64 9.68 -6.07
C GLY A 21 1.40 9.55 -7.58
N LEU A 22 0.47 8.67 -7.97
CA LEU A 22 0.12 8.44 -9.37
C LEU A 22 -0.55 9.67 -9.98
N VAL A 23 -1.49 10.29 -9.27
CA VAL A 23 -2.16 11.52 -9.70
C VAL A 23 -1.13 12.64 -9.88
N PHE A 24 -0.19 12.82 -8.96
CA PHE A 24 0.86 13.82 -9.09
C PHE A 24 1.75 13.58 -10.33
N SER A 25 2.10 12.31 -10.59
CA SER A 25 2.90 11.96 -11.76
C SER A 25 2.14 12.23 -13.07
N ILE A 26 0.88 11.80 -13.16
CA ILE A 26 0.02 12.02 -14.33
C ILE A 26 -0.23 13.51 -14.55
N ALA A 27 -0.53 14.27 -13.50
CA ALA A 27 -0.73 15.71 -13.58
C ALA A 27 0.52 16.40 -14.15
N SER A 28 1.71 16.04 -13.67
CA SER A 28 2.97 16.60 -14.19
C SER A 28 3.15 16.34 -15.70
N ILE A 29 2.77 15.15 -16.16
CA ILE A 29 2.85 14.78 -17.58
C ILE A 29 1.81 15.57 -18.42
N ILE A 30 0.56 15.66 -17.94
CA ILE A 30 -0.54 16.32 -18.66
C ILE A 30 -0.32 17.83 -18.77
N TYR A 31 0.11 18.48 -17.69
CA TYR A 31 0.33 19.92 -17.68
C TYR A 31 1.60 20.36 -18.43
N GLY A 32 2.26 19.44 -19.14
CA GLY A 32 3.34 19.77 -20.05
C GLY A 32 4.51 20.41 -19.31
N ALA A 33 4.83 19.91 -18.12
CA ALA A 33 6.03 20.30 -17.42
C ALA A 33 7.22 19.62 -18.12
N THR A 34 7.57 20.13 -19.30
CA THR A 34 8.71 19.74 -20.12
C THR A 34 10.03 20.22 -19.53
N ASP A 35 9.96 21.07 -18.52
CA ASP A 35 11.09 21.50 -17.70
C ASP A 35 11.52 20.42 -16.70
N THR A 36 12.77 20.51 -16.26
CA THR A 36 13.38 19.59 -15.29
C THR A 36 12.53 19.40 -14.03
N LEU A 37 11.80 20.44 -13.62
CA LEU A 37 10.87 20.40 -12.48
C LEU A 37 9.70 19.44 -12.70
N GLY A 38 9.17 19.34 -13.91
CA GLY A 38 8.10 18.41 -14.25
C GLY A 38 8.53 16.95 -14.22
N ALA A 39 9.73 16.69 -14.74
CA ALA A 39 10.34 15.37 -14.66
C ALA A 39 10.58 14.98 -13.19
N VAL A 40 11.11 15.89 -12.37
CA VAL A 40 11.31 15.65 -10.92
C VAL A 40 9.99 15.39 -10.20
N LEU A 41 8.94 16.17 -10.47
CA LEU A 41 7.63 15.97 -9.87
C LEU A 41 7.02 14.62 -10.27
N SER A 42 7.21 14.21 -11.53
CA SER A 42 6.73 12.93 -12.03
C SER A 42 7.46 11.75 -11.40
N ILE A 43 8.80 11.80 -11.34
CA ILE A 43 9.63 10.77 -10.67
C ILE A 43 9.28 10.68 -9.18
N THR A 44 9.09 11.82 -8.52
CA THR A 44 8.69 11.87 -7.10
C THR A 44 7.31 11.25 -6.90
N GLY A 45 6.35 11.55 -7.77
CA GLY A 45 5.03 10.94 -7.77
C GLY A 45 5.09 9.43 -7.96
N LEU A 46 5.88 8.94 -8.92
CA LEU A 46 6.11 7.51 -9.13
C LEU A 46 6.80 6.84 -7.93
N GLY A 47 7.75 7.52 -7.29
CA GLY A 47 8.40 7.05 -6.07
C GLY A 47 7.42 6.91 -4.91
N ALA A 48 6.55 7.91 -4.71
CA ALA A 48 5.46 7.83 -3.74
C ALA A 48 4.48 6.69 -4.07
N SER A 49 4.20 6.48 -5.36
CA SER A 49 3.37 5.36 -5.82
C SER A 49 3.96 4.00 -5.45
N LEU A 50 5.25 3.81 -5.72
CA LEU A 50 5.96 2.58 -5.35
C LEU A 50 5.99 2.38 -3.84
N ALA A 51 6.22 3.44 -3.06
CA ALA A 51 6.20 3.37 -1.60
C ALA A 51 4.82 2.97 -1.07
N GLY A 52 3.76 3.55 -1.62
CA GLY A 52 2.37 3.18 -1.31
C GLY A 52 2.09 1.71 -1.63
N LEU A 53 2.48 1.26 -2.83
CA LEU A 53 2.35 -0.14 -3.25
C LEU A 53 3.08 -1.11 -2.31
N TYR A 54 4.31 -0.77 -1.93
CA TYR A 54 5.09 -1.58 -1.00
C TYR A 54 4.43 -1.69 0.37
N ILE A 55 3.93 -0.57 0.91
CA ILE A 55 3.22 -0.54 2.20
C ILE A 55 1.95 -1.40 2.11
N SER A 56 1.17 -1.25 1.04
CA SER A 56 -0.04 -2.05 0.81
C SER A 56 0.27 -3.55 0.74
N LEU A 57 1.32 -3.93 0.01
CA LEU A 57 1.70 -5.33 -0.13
C LEU A 57 2.15 -5.91 1.22
N LYS A 58 3.00 -5.18 1.96
CA LYS A 58 3.43 -5.57 3.30
C LYS A 58 2.24 -5.71 4.25
N ALA A 59 1.28 -4.79 4.15
CA ALA A 59 0.09 -4.80 4.98
C ALA A 59 -0.82 -6.00 4.67
N PHE A 60 -0.97 -6.32 3.39
CA PHE A 60 -1.71 -7.49 2.93
C PHE A 60 -1.05 -8.81 3.40
N THR A 61 0.26 -8.94 3.25
CA THR A 61 1.00 -10.13 3.72
C THR A 61 0.86 -10.30 5.25
N GLY A 62 0.98 -9.21 6.01
CA GLY A 62 0.76 -9.24 7.46
C GLY A 62 -0.65 -9.66 7.86
N TYR A 63 -1.65 -9.14 7.16
CA TYR A 63 -3.05 -9.54 7.34
C TYR A 63 -3.26 -11.04 7.06
N MET A 64 -2.73 -11.56 5.95
CA MET A 64 -2.85 -12.97 5.59
C MET A 64 -2.16 -13.89 6.60
N SER A 65 -0.97 -13.51 7.08
CA SER A 65 -0.25 -14.26 8.11
C SER A 65 -1.06 -14.33 9.42
N ALA A 66 -1.63 -13.21 9.88
CA ALA A 66 -2.49 -13.17 11.06
C ALA A 66 -3.74 -14.06 10.89
N ARG A 67 -4.34 -14.07 9.69
CA ARG A 67 -5.50 -14.91 9.37
C ARG A 67 -5.16 -16.40 9.40
N ILE A 68 -4.04 -16.80 8.80
CA ILE A 68 -3.58 -18.20 8.80
C ILE A 68 -3.27 -18.66 10.23
N SER A 69 -2.61 -17.83 11.03
CA SER A 69 -2.32 -18.13 12.44
C SER A 69 -3.61 -18.35 13.26
N MET A 70 -4.64 -17.51 13.05
CA MET A 70 -5.93 -17.70 13.72
C MET A 70 -6.62 -19.01 13.31
N LEU A 71 -6.57 -19.37 12.02
CA LEU A 71 -7.16 -20.62 11.53
C LEU A 71 -6.42 -21.85 12.07
N SER A 72 -5.09 -21.82 12.13
CA SER A 72 -4.28 -22.89 12.73
C SER A 72 -4.61 -23.06 14.21
N LYS A 73 -4.63 -21.96 14.97
CA LYS A 73 -4.94 -21.99 16.41
C LYS A 73 -6.35 -22.54 16.70
N ASN A 74 -7.30 -22.33 15.80
CA ASN A 74 -8.65 -22.85 15.96
C ASN A 74 -8.71 -24.36 15.66
N ARG A 75 -7.90 -24.84 14.70
CA ARG A 75 -7.74 -26.28 14.41
C ARG A 75 -7.08 -27.03 15.58
N ASP A 76 -6.08 -26.45 16.22
CA ASP A 76 -5.41 -27.11 17.37
C ASP A 76 -6.28 -27.16 18.64
N ARG A 77 -7.35 -26.35 18.71
CA ARG A 77 -8.31 -26.32 19.82
C ARG A 77 -9.48 -27.29 19.66
N ASP A 78 -9.72 -27.75 18.43
CA ASP A 78 -10.72 -28.76 18.11
C ASP A 78 -10.00 -29.87 17.31
N PRO A 79 -9.19 -30.69 17.99
CA PRO A 79 -8.55 -31.83 17.35
C PRO A 79 -9.62 -32.91 17.19
N ASP A 80 -10.21 -32.98 16.00
CA ASP A 80 -10.98 -34.14 15.56
C ASP A 80 -10.20 -35.45 15.78
#